data_AF-A0A9E2Z4D5-F1
#
_entry.id   AF-A0A9E2Z4D5-F1
#
_cell.length_a   1.000
_cell.length_b   1.000
_cell.length_c   1.000
_cell.angle_alpha   90.00
_cell.angle_beta   90.00
_cell.angle_gamma   90.00
#
_symmetry.space_group_name_H-M   'P 1'
#
loop_
_entity.id
_entity.type
_entity.pdbx_description
1 polymer ?
#
loop_
_entity_poly.entity_id
_entity_poly.type
_entity_poly.pdbx_seq_one_letter_code
_entity_poly.pdbx_strand_id
1 'polypeptide(L)'
;EGLPEMLDECGRARTAEARGERPRLERIVPDNDEELAAARDLPAFAREAYDYYRTPRGQHPNSTNRFLFRSIDQIAQFSPYTLNHLIAPRPLLMVAGTAADTAPFSQEAIERAAEPKELFWVEGATHVGLYDRPEYVPGVVAKLAEFFQKNLATA
;
A
#
# COMPACT_ATOMS: atom_id res chain seq x y z
N GLU A 1 8.24 -19.78 0.79
CA GLU A 1 9.21 -19.42 1.86
C GLU A 1 8.46 -18.69 2.96
N GLY A 2 8.83 -18.92 4.21
CA GLY A 2 8.26 -18.24 5.37
C GLY A 2 9.02 -16.96 5.73
N LEU A 3 8.39 -16.09 6.53
CA LEU A 3 9.04 -14.86 7.01
C LEU A 3 10.43 -15.10 7.67
N PRO A 4 10.64 -16.13 8.53
CA PRO A 4 11.96 -16.38 9.12
C PRO A 4 13.07 -16.60 8.08
N GLU A 5 12.79 -17.37 7.01
CA GLU A 5 13.75 -17.63 5.94
C GLU A 5 14.09 -16.34 5.19
N MET A 6 13.09 -15.51 4.89
CA MET A 6 13.28 -14.21 4.26
C MET A 6 14.15 -13.28 5.13
N LEU A 7 13.98 -13.32 6.46
CA LEU A 7 14.80 -12.52 7.38
C LEU A 7 16.27 -12.99 7.40
N ASP A 8 16.52 -14.30 7.38
CA ASP A 8 17.87 -14.85 7.25
C ASP A 8 18.52 -14.42 5.93
N GLU A 9 17.76 -14.47 4.83
CA GLU A 9 18.22 -13.99 3.53
C GLU A 9 18.51 -12.49 3.52
N CYS A 10 17.71 -11.68 4.20
CA CYS A 10 18.00 -10.25 4.36
C CYS A 10 19.31 -10.03 5.12
N GLY A 11 19.57 -10.82 6.17
CA GLY A 11 20.85 -10.82 6.89
C GLY A 11 22.05 -11.13 5.97
N ARG A 12 21.92 -12.15 5.12
CA ARG A 12 22.93 -12.49 4.11
C ARG A 12 23.13 -11.37 3.09
N ALA A 13 22.04 -10.83 2.54
CA ALA A 13 22.06 -9.75 1.56
C ALA A 13 22.76 -8.50 2.10
N ARG A 14 22.44 -8.07 3.34
CA ARG A 14 23.11 -6.94 3.99
C ARG A 14 24.62 -7.15 4.14
N THR A 15 25.03 -8.36 4.52
CA THR A 15 26.45 -8.70 4.69
C THR A 15 27.21 -8.67 3.35
N ALA A 16 26.59 -9.19 2.29
CA ALA A 16 27.14 -9.15 0.93
C ALA A 16 27.28 -7.71 0.43
N GLU A 17 26.24 -6.88 0.58
CA GLU A 17 26.27 -5.45 0.23
C GLU A 17 27.40 -4.70 0.97
N ALA A 18 27.59 -4.96 2.27
CA ALA A 18 28.66 -4.36 3.07
C ALA A 18 30.08 -4.75 2.58
N ARG A 19 30.22 -5.88 1.88
CA ARG A 19 31.47 -6.33 1.25
C ARG A 19 31.68 -5.78 -0.16
N GLY A 20 30.77 -4.93 -0.65
CA GLY A 20 30.84 -4.31 -1.97
C GLY A 20 30.09 -5.07 -3.08
N GLU A 21 29.33 -6.11 -2.74
CA GLU A 21 28.47 -6.78 -3.71
C GLU A 21 27.26 -5.91 -4.11
N ARG A 22 26.68 -6.17 -5.28
CA ARG A 22 25.52 -5.41 -5.76
C ARG A 22 24.27 -5.74 -4.92
N PRO A 23 23.47 -4.74 -4.54
CA PRO A 23 22.22 -4.98 -3.83
C PRO A 23 21.25 -5.85 -4.64
N ARG A 24 20.62 -6.83 -3.97
CA ARG A 24 19.57 -7.66 -4.55
C ARG A 24 18.29 -6.83 -4.69
N LEU A 25 17.81 -6.69 -5.92
CA LEU A 25 16.51 -6.10 -6.21
C LEU A 25 15.49 -7.20 -6.47
N GLU A 26 14.32 -7.08 -5.88
CA GLU A 26 13.17 -7.94 -6.18
C GLU A 26 12.06 -7.14 -6.85
N ARG A 27 11.21 -7.86 -7.58
CA ARG A 27 10.00 -7.30 -8.20
C ARG A 27 8.76 -7.51 -7.34
N ILE A 28 7.78 -6.62 -7.46
CA ILE A 28 6.51 -6.72 -6.71
C ILE A 28 5.47 -7.49 -7.52
N VAL A 29 5.30 -7.12 -8.79
CA VAL A 29 4.40 -7.78 -9.74
C VAL A 29 5.20 -8.34 -10.92
N PRO A 30 4.62 -9.22 -11.76
CA PRO A 30 5.22 -9.62 -13.04
C PRO A 30 5.68 -8.41 -13.87
N ASP A 31 6.71 -8.57 -14.69
CA ASP A 31 7.28 -7.45 -15.46
C ASP A 31 6.61 -7.23 -16.81
N ASN A 32 5.98 -8.27 -17.36
CA ASN A 32 5.35 -8.29 -18.67
C ASN A 32 4.19 -9.30 -18.73
N ASP A 33 3.47 -9.31 -19.87
CA ASP A 33 2.25 -10.10 -20.06
C ASP A 33 2.53 -11.62 -20.07
N GLU A 34 3.72 -12.03 -20.53
CA GLU A 34 4.13 -13.43 -20.53
C GLU A 34 4.28 -13.95 -19.10
N GLU A 35 4.99 -13.19 -18.24
CA GLU A 35 5.11 -13.51 -16.81
C GLU A 35 3.76 -13.47 -16.10
N LEU A 36 2.88 -12.52 -16.43
CA LEU A 36 1.53 -12.45 -15.88
C LEU A 36 0.68 -13.67 -16.27
N ALA A 37 0.79 -14.12 -17.52
CA ALA A 37 0.08 -15.29 -18.02
C ALA A 37 0.60 -16.60 -17.40
N ALA A 38 1.90 -16.67 -17.10
CA ALA A 38 2.51 -17.78 -16.37
C ALA A 38 2.08 -17.81 -14.89
N ALA A 39 1.84 -16.65 -14.27
CA ALA A 39 1.38 -16.51 -12.89
C ALA A 39 -0.14 -16.72 -12.75
N ARG A 40 -0.63 -17.94 -12.98
CA ARG A 40 -2.07 -18.27 -12.97
C ARG A 40 -2.75 -18.09 -11.61
N ASP A 41 -2.00 -18.28 -10.52
CA ASP A 41 -2.51 -18.16 -9.15
C ASP A 41 -2.28 -16.77 -8.54
N LEU A 42 -1.91 -15.78 -9.36
CA LEU A 42 -1.70 -14.43 -8.88
C LEU A 42 -3.02 -13.84 -8.34
N PRO A 43 -3.05 -13.34 -7.10
CA PRO A 43 -4.24 -12.73 -6.50
C PRO A 43 -4.79 -11.58 -7.34
N ALA A 44 -6.10 -11.32 -7.23
CA ALA A 44 -6.79 -10.28 -7.99
C ALA A 44 -6.13 -8.90 -7.81
N PHE A 45 -5.80 -8.51 -6.57
CA PHE A 45 -5.13 -7.23 -6.31
C PHE A 45 -3.77 -7.11 -7.03
N ALA A 46 -3.03 -8.21 -7.17
CA ALA A 46 -1.72 -8.20 -7.81
C ALA A 46 -1.83 -8.14 -9.34
N ARG A 47 -2.89 -8.71 -9.93
CA ARG A 47 -3.23 -8.49 -11.35
C ARG A 47 -3.64 -7.03 -11.61
N GLU A 48 -4.44 -6.46 -10.72
CA GLU A 48 -4.86 -5.06 -10.82
C GLU A 48 -3.67 -4.10 -10.65
N ALA A 49 -2.75 -4.41 -9.72
CA ALA A 49 -1.51 -3.66 -9.55
C ALA A 49 -0.59 -3.77 -10.79
N TYR A 50 -0.50 -4.95 -11.41
CA TYR A 50 0.18 -5.09 -12.70
C TYR A 50 -0.44 -4.18 -13.76
N ASP A 51 -1.77 -4.25 -13.94
CA ASP A 51 -2.50 -3.44 -14.92
C ASP A 51 -2.21 -1.94 -14.72
N TYR A 52 -2.18 -1.45 -13.48
CA TYR A 52 -1.87 -0.06 -13.21
C TYR A 52 -0.39 0.30 -13.45
N TYR A 53 0.55 -0.43 -12.84
CA TYR A 53 1.95 -0.03 -12.81
C TYR A 53 2.76 -0.44 -14.04
N ARG A 54 2.28 -1.42 -14.83
CA ARG A 54 3.03 -2.03 -15.94
C ARG A 54 2.41 -1.80 -17.32
N THR A 55 1.30 -1.08 -17.41
CA THR A 55 0.64 -0.72 -18.68
C THR A 55 0.49 0.80 -18.80
N PRO A 56 0.10 1.33 -19.98
CA PRO A 56 -0.18 2.76 -20.16
C PRO A 56 -1.22 3.37 -19.20
N ARG A 57 -1.98 2.56 -18.43
CA ARG A 57 -2.92 3.05 -17.41
C ARG A 57 -2.25 3.94 -16.36
N GLY A 58 -1.11 3.51 -15.81
CA GLY A 58 -0.41 4.21 -14.73
C GLY A 58 1.11 4.05 -14.72
N GLN A 59 1.71 3.44 -15.74
CA GLN A 59 3.15 3.28 -15.81
C GLN A 59 3.90 4.61 -15.81
N HIS A 60 5.05 4.63 -15.15
CA HIS A 60 5.94 5.78 -15.13
C HIS A 60 7.41 5.33 -15.05
N PRO A 61 8.36 5.96 -15.77
CA PRO A 61 9.76 5.53 -15.80
C PRO A 61 10.46 5.51 -14.44
N ASN A 62 10.00 6.35 -13.50
CA ASN A 62 10.54 6.38 -12.13
C ASN A 62 9.88 5.37 -11.16
N SER A 63 8.85 4.64 -11.61
CA SER A 63 8.21 3.56 -10.85
C SER A 63 8.65 2.20 -11.41
N THR A 64 9.80 1.73 -10.94
CA THR A 64 10.55 0.66 -11.61
C THR A 64 10.03 -0.76 -11.35
N ASN A 65 9.01 -0.93 -10.49
CA ASN A 65 8.59 -2.25 -9.98
C ASN A 65 9.75 -3.00 -9.29
N ARG A 66 10.64 -2.28 -8.61
CA ARG A 66 11.77 -2.87 -7.87
C ARG A 66 11.85 -2.34 -6.45
N PHE A 67 12.22 -3.22 -5.53
CA PHE A 67 12.60 -2.86 -4.17
C PHE A 67 13.86 -3.61 -3.76
N LEU A 68 14.61 -3.05 -2.79
CA LEU A 68 15.77 -3.72 -2.21
C LEU A 68 15.29 -4.88 -1.35
N PHE A 69 15.77 -6.08 -1.63
CA PHE A 69 15.35 -7.28 -0.89
C PHE A 69 15.60 -7.13 0.62
N ARG A 70 16.74 -6.56 1.01
CA ARG A 70 17.08 -6.30 2.42
C ARG A 70 16.08 -5.40 3.16
N SER A 71 15.21 -4.66 2.47
CA SER A 71 14.19 -3.83 3.12
C SER A 71 13.09 -4.66 3.80
N ILE A 72 12.95 -5.94 3.48
CA ILE A 72 11.96 -6.83 4.12
C ILE A 72 12.19 -6.91 5.62
N ASP A 73 13.44 -6.98 6.08
CA ASP A 73 13.71 -7.01 7.53
C ASP A 73 13.32 -5.71 8.25
N GLN A 74 13.40 -4.57 7.55
CA GLN A 74 13.00 -3.28 8.08
C GLN A 74 11.48 -3.18 8.15
N ILE A 75 10.79 -3.67 7.09
CA ILE A 75 9.33 -3.74 7.03
C ILE A 75 8.79 -4.66 8.13
N ALA A 76 9.42 -5.81 8.36
CA ALA A 76 8.98 -6.78 9.38
C ALA A 76 9.03 -6.21 10.82
N GLN A 77 9.87 -5.20 11.05
CA GLN A 77 9.99 -4.52 12.35
C GLN A 77 9.16 -3.23 12.44
N PHE A 78 8.52 -2.82 11.34
CA PHE A 78 7.74 -1.60 11.27
C PHE A 78 6.27 -1.87 11.61
N SER A 79 5.72 -1.06 12.51
CA SER A 79 4.27 -1.04 12.78
C SER A 79 3.72 0.37 12.55
N PRO A 80 2.89 0.58 11.52
CA PRO A 80 2.24 1.87 11.30
C PRO A 80 1.13 2.17 12.31
N TYR A 81 0.66 1.18 13.08
CA TYR A 81 -0.57 1.31 13.87
C TYR A 81 -0.37 1.42 15.39
N THR A 82 0.82 1.08 15.89
CA THR A 82 1.09 0.99 17.35
C THR A 82 0.76 2.28 18.10
N LEU A 83 0.96 3.43 17.47
CA LEU A 83 0.80 4.75 18.10
C LEU A 83 -0.41 5.54 17.57
N ASN A 84 -1.36 4.91 16.86
CA ASN A 84 -2.52 5.61 16.29
C ASN A 84 -3.35 6.36 17.34
N HIS A 85 -3.43 5.85 18.57
CA HIS A 85 -4.12 6.53 19.68
C HIS A 85 -3.53 7.91 20.02
N LEU A 86 -2.26 8.18 19.69
CA LEU A 86 -1.61 9.48 19.90
C LEU A 86 -1.93 10.51 18.80
N ILE A 87 -2.69 10.13 17.77
CA ILE A 87 -3.17 11.09 16.75
C ILE A 87 -4.15 12.07 17.40
N ALA A 88 -5.05 11.57 18.26
CA ALA A 88 -5.97 12.38 19.03
C ALA A 88 -5.24 13.48 19.84
N PRO A 89 -5.86 14.66 20.02
CA PRO A 89 -7.24 15.00 19.68
C PRO A 89 -7.45 15.42 18.20
N ARG A 90 -6.42 15.29 17.34
CA ARG A 90 -6.59 15.58 15.91
C ARG A 90 -7.49 14.51 15.28
N PRO A 91 -8.39 14.90 14.37
CA PRO A 91 -9.27 13.95 13.70
C PRO A 91 -8.51 13.05 12.73
N LEU A 92 -8.92 11.78 12.66
CA LEU A 92 -8.42 10.80 11.69
C LEU A 92 -9.54 10.39 10.73
N LEU A 93 -9.30 10.49 9.43
CA LEU A 93 -10.14 9.93 8.38
C LEU A 93 -9.36 8.87 7.62
N MET A 94 -9.90 7.65 7.56
CA MET A 94 -9.45 6.60 6.65
C MET A 94 -10.50 6.40 5.56
N VAL A 95 -10.07 6.18 4.31
CA VAL A 95 -10.95 5.87 3.18
C VAL A 95 -10.59 4.49 2.65
N ALA A 96 -11.59 3.61 2.47
CA ALA A 96 -11.37 2.26 1.95
C ALA A 96 -12.50 1.83 1.02
N GLY A 97 -12.17 1.05 0.01
CA GLY A 97 -13.16 0.42 -0.87
C GLY A 97 -13.72 -0.86 -0.25
N THR A 98 -15.02 -1.14 -0.44
CA THR A 98 -15.65 -2.35 0.14
C THR A 98 -15.18 -3.65 -0.53
N ALA A 99 -14.63 -3.57 -1.74
CA ALA A 99 -14.05 -4.70 -2.47
C ALA A 99 -12.51 -4.73 -2.43
N ALA A 100 -11.88 -3.95 -1.56
CA ALA A 100 -10.44 -3.92 -1.43
C ALA A 100 -9.94 -5.03 -0.49
N ASP A 101 -9.07 -5.91 -1.00
CA ASP A 101 -8.36 -6.92 -0.17
C ASP A 101 -7.54 -6.27 0.97
N THR A 102 -7.22 -4.97 0.83
CA THR A 102 -6.47 -4.17 1.79
C THR A 102 -7.34 -3.40 2.78
N ALA A 103 -8.67 -3.48 2.69
CA ALA A 103 -9.59 -2.83 3.62
C ALA A 103 -9.33 -3.12 5.12
N PRO A 104 -8.95 -4.36 5.52
CA PRO A 104 -8.63 -4.66 6.92
C PRO A 104 -7.55 -3.75 7.53
N PHE A 105 -6.61 -3.25 6.73
CA PHE A 105 -5.58 -2.32 7.21
C PHE A 105 -6.15 -0.97 7.66
N SER A 106 -7.14 -0.44 6.94
CA SER A 106 -7.84 0.79 7.33
C SER A 106 -8.75 0.57 8.54
N GLN A 107 -9.35 -0.61 8.65
CA GLN A 107 -10.15 -0.99 9.82
C GLN A 107 -9.28 -1.05 11.08
N GLU A 108 -8.16 -1.77 11.04
CA GLU A 108 -7.22 -1.87 12.17
C GLU A 108 -6.68 -0.49 12.59
N ALA A 109 -6.37 0.37 11.60
CA ALA A 109 -5.92 1.73 11.88
C ALA A 109 -6.95 2.53 12.69
N ILE A 110 -8.24 2.41 12.35
CA ILE A 110 -9.35 3.07 13.04
C ILE A 110 -9.62 2.42 14.39
N GLU A 111 -9.59 1.10 14.50
CA GLU A 111 -9.76 0.40 15.79
C GLU A 111 -8.73 0.85 16.82
N ARG A 112 -7.47 1.04 16.40
CA ARG A 112 -6.36 1.47 17.27
C ARG A 112 -6.29 2.98 17.52
N ALA A 113 -7.03 3.79 16.77
CA ALA A 113 -7.08 5.24 16.96
C ALA A 113 -8.05 5.64 18.08
N ALA A 114 -7.79 6.78 18.72
CA ALA A 114 -8.74 7.42 19.62
C ALA A 114 -9.62 8.41 18.85
N GLU A 115 -10.76 8.81 19.44
CA GLU A 115 -11.66 9.80 18.85
C GLU A 115 -11.02 11.20 18.77
N PRO A 116 -11.40 12.05 17.80
CA PRO A 116 -12.39 11.80 16.74
C PRO A 116 -11.82 10.98 15.55
N LYS A 117 -12.52 9.94 15.11
CA LYS A 117 -12.10 9.09 13.97
C LYS A 117 -13.26 8.67 13.05
N GLU A 118 -12.97 8.47 11.77
CA GLU A 118 -13.94 8.05 10.77
C GLU A 118 -13.32 7.06 9.76
N LEU A 119 -14.05 5.99 9.44
CA LEU A 119 -13.79 5.13 8.28
C LEU A 119 -14.87 5.35 7.22
N PHE A 120 -14.48 5.95 6.10
CA PHE A 120 -15.38 6.20 4.98
C PHE A 120 -15.25 5.07 3.94
N TRP A 121 -16.36 4.39 3.69
CA TRP A 121 -16.44 3.27 2.74
C TRP A 121 -16.86 3.74 1.35
N VAL A 122 -16.14 3.26 0.32
CA VAL A 122 -16.49 3.47 -1.09
C VAL A 122 -17.00 2.16 -1.66
N GLU A 123 -18.32 2.11 -1.90
CA GLU A 123 -19.00 0.89 -2.32
C GLU A 123 -18.47 0.37 -3.67
N GLY A 124 -18.15 -0.93 -3.73
CA GLY A 124 -17.65 -1.63 -4.90
C GLY A 124 -16.19 -1.34 -5.27
N ALA A 125 -15.54 -0.34 -4.66
CA ALA A 125 -14.16 0.01 -5.01
C ALA A 125 -13.15 -1.04 -4.52
N THR A 126 -12.19 -1.36 -5.38
CA THR A 126 -10.98 -2.13 -5.04
C THR A 126 -9.87 -1.21 -4.54
N HIS A 127 -8.73 -1.78 -4.12
CA HIS A 127 -7.57 -1.00 -3.67
C HIS A 127 -7.05 -0.06 -4.77
N VAL A 128 -6.78 -0.59 -5.96
CA VAL A 128 -6.26 0.19 -7.09
C VAL A 128 -7.38 0.97 -7.77
N GLY A 129 -8.64 0.54 -7.64
CA GLY A 129 -9.80 1.30 -8.11
C GLY A 129 -9.84 2.72 -7.54
N LEU A 130 -9.44 2.91 -6.28
CA LEU A 130 -9.39 4.24 -5.66
C LEU A 130 -8.26 5.14 -6.20
N TYR A 131 -7.35 4.64 -7.04
CA TYR A 131 -6.23 5.44 -7.55
C TYR A 131 -6.64 6.36 -8.69
N ASP A 132 -7.50 5.88 -9.59
CA ASP A 132 -7.74 6.53 -10.89
C ASP A 132 -9.16 6.36 -11.46
N ARG A 133 -10.00 5.48 -10.90
CA ARG A 133 -11.32 5.20 -11.50
C ARG A 133 -12.27 6.38 -11.33
N PRO A 134 -12.83 6.94 -12.43
CA PRO A 134 -13.68 8.14 -12.39
C PRO A 134 -15.00 7.92 -11.64
N GLU A 135 -15.45 6.68 -11.49
CA GLU A 135 -16.62 6.32 -10.69
C GLU A 135 -16.37 6.45 -9.17
N TYR A 136 -15.12 6.41 -8.71
CA TYR A 136 -14.79 6.44 -7.27
C TYR A 136 -14.08 7.72 -6.84
N VAL A 137 -13.09 8.18 -7.61
CA VAL A 137 -12.19 9.28 -7.23
C VAL A 137 -12.92 10.58 -6.91
N PRO A 138 -13.91 11.06 -7.70
CA PRO A 138 -14.59 12.31 -7.39
C PRO A 138 -15.28 12.32 -6.02
N GLY A 139 -15.91 11.21 -5.63
CA GLY A 139 -16.56 11.08 -4.32
C GLY A 139 -15.55 11.10 -3.18
N VAL A 140 -14.42 10.43 -3.33
CA VAL A 140 -13.32 10.44 -2.35
C VAL A 140 -12.72 11.84 -2.21
N VAL A 141 -12.47 12.53 -3.32
CA VAL A 141 -11.93 13.90 -3.31
C VAL A 141 -12.90 14.85 -2.62
N ALA A 142 -14.20 14.74 -2.88
CA ALA A 142 -15.22 15.54 -2.19
C ALA A 142 -15.21 15.31 -0.66
N LYS A 143 -15.14 14.05 -0.23
CA LYS A 143 -15.05 13.69 1.20
C LYS A 143 -13.78 14.22 1.86
N LEU A 144 -12.63 14.12 1.18
CA LEU A 144 -11.36 14.66 1.67
C LEU A 144 -11.41 16.20 1.77
N ALA A 145 -11.98 16.86 0.76
CA ALA A 145 -12.15 18.31 0.77
C ALA A 145 -13.02 18.76 1.95
N GLU A 146 -14.16 18.12 2.18
CA GLU A 146 -15.03 18.37 3.33
C GLU A 146 -14.26 18.19 4.65
N PHE A 147 -13.55 17.08 4.81
CA PHE A 147 -12.79 16.77 6.01
C PHE A 147 -11.70 17.82 6.29
N PHE A 148 -10.90 18.17 5.30
CA PHE A 148 -9.82 19.14 5.50
C PHE A 148 -10.36 20.56 5.68
N GLN A 149 -11.40 20.98 4.95
CA GLN A 149 -12.05 22.28 5.17
C GLN A 149 -12.57 22.41 6.59
N LYS A 150 -13.25 21.38 7.11
CA LYS A 150 -13.78 21.37 8.47
C LYS A 150 -12.68 21.47 9.54
N ASN A 151 -11.55 20.79 9.34
CA ASN A 151 -10.56 20.57 10.40
C ASN A 151 -9.28 21.41 10.26
N LEU A 152 -9.06 22.08 9.13
CA LEU A 152 -7.92 22.98 8.88
C LEU A 152 -8.33 24.43 8.59
N ALA A 153 -9.63 24.75 8.53
CA ALA A 153 -10.05 26.14 8.47
C ALA A 153 -9.49 26.89 9.69
N THR A 154 -8.73 27.95 9.43
CA THR A 154 -8.26 28.86 10.46
C THR A 154 -9.47 29.45 11.17
N ALA A 155 -9.48 29.40 12.50
CA ALA A 155 -10.46 30.10 13.32
C ALA A 155 -10.37 31.62 13.11
#